data_AF-A0A839LQE9-F1
#
_entry.id   AF-A0A839LQE9-F1
#
_cell.length_a   1.000
_cell.length_b   1.000
_cell.length_c   1.000
_cell.angle_alpha   90.00
_cell.angle_beta   90.00
_cell.angle_gamma   90.00
#
_symmetry.space_group_name_H-M   'P 1'
#
loop_
_entity.id
_entity.type
_entity.pdbx_description
1 polymer ?
#
loop_
_entity_poly.entity_id
_entity_poly.type
_entity_poly.pdbx_seq_one_letter_code
_entity_poly.pdbx_strand_id
1 'polypeptide(L)'
;ASVQAAPICWPLGRLASSTPPDQCLQQRTAWLLDGAAPPTLPERGAAQGLEIRVLVDAGGRERVSGDCAGPQARSAPAVRWPQLLQPWIETAQRHPLERLPWKAGCRGEAQGGPSARLRIVGLEPGTVLRPTPGRQQIRLPLQLLGAHGSVAWLLDGQLIAWQEAPGSPMLLQPQRNGEQQLTALDAQGHYARLRFAVQGL
;
A
#
# COMPACT_ATOMS: atom_id res chain seq x y z
N ALA A 1 -22.23 -30.85 4.53
CA ALA A 1 -21.69 -29.57 5.01
C ALA A 1 -21.03 -29.79 6.36
N SER A 2 -19.69 -29.84 6.38
CA SER A 2 -18.88 -29.83 7.60
C SER A 2 -18.19 -28.48 7.77
N VAL A 3 -17.94 -28.07 9.02
CA VAL A 3 -17.18 -26.86 9.34
C VAL A 3 -15.99 -27.25 10.20
N GLN A 4 -14.79 -26.85 9.80
CA GLN A 4 -13.55 -27.19 10.50
C GLN A 4 -12.58 -26.01 10.57
N ALA A 5 -11.87 -25.89 11.68
CA ALA A 5 -10.77 -24.94 11.82
C ALA A 5 -9.52 -25.50 11.12
N ALA A 6 -8.87 -24.69 10.28
CA ALA A 6 -7.64 -25.07 9.58
C ALA A 6 -6.67 -23.89 9.44
N PRO A 7 -5.35 -24.14 9.39
CA PRO A 7 -4.36 -23.10 9.16
C PRO A 7 -4.35 -22.67 7.68
N ILE A 8 -4.35 -21.35 7.47
CA ILE A 8 -4.23 -20.68 6.17
C ILE A 8 -3.05 -19.70 6.18
N CYS A 9 -2.57 -19.36 4.99
CA CYS A 9 -1.56 -18.33 4.79
C CYS A 9 -2.21 -17.01 4.36
N TRP A 10 -2.16 -16.02 5.23
CA TRP A 10 -2.59 -14.65 4.94
C TRP A 10 -1.40 -13.86 4.34
N PRO A 11 -1.59 -13.05 3.28
CA PRO A 11 -2.86 -12.62 2.68
C PRO A 11 -3.40 -13.50 1.56
N LEU A 12 -2.76 -14.61 1.20
CA LEU A 12 -3.18 -15.45 0.06
C LEU A 12 -4.51 -16.19 0.26
N GLY A 13 -4.92 -16.42 1.50
CA GLY A 13 -6.19 -17.09 1.86
C GLY A 13 -6.19 -18.62 1.69
N ARG A 14 -5.13 -19.20 1.09
CA ARG A 14 -5.00 -20.63 0.81
C ARG A 14 -4.57 -21.42 2.05
N LEU A 15 -4.87 -22.72 2.07
CA LEU A 15 -4.40 -23.65 3.10
C LEU A 15 -2.88 -23.60 3.25
N ALA A 16 -2.40 -23.51 4.49
CA ALA A 16 -0.97 -23.47 4.78
C ALA A 16 -0.22 -24.69 4.26
N SER A 17 -0.85 -25.87 4.25
CA SER A 17 -0.28 -27.11 3.70
C SER A 17 -0.09 -27.09 2.19
N SER A 18 -0.77 -26.19 1.47
CA SER A 18 -0.70 -26.05 0.00
C SER A 18 0.03 -24.80 -0.47
N THR A 19 0.51 -23.97 0.47
CA THR A 19 1.23 -22.73 0.18
C THR A 19 2.72 -22.97 0.38
N PRO A 20 3.57 -22.59 -0.60
CA PRO A 20 5.02 -22.62 -0.42
C PRO A 20 5.44 -21.86 0.85
N PRO A 21 6.35 -22.39 1.69
CA PRO A 21 6.70 -21.75 2.96
C PRO A 21 7.20 -20.30 2.83
N ASP A 22 7.91 -19.99 1.74
CA ASP A 22 8.40 -18.65 1.40
C ASP A 22 7.28 -17.65 1.06
N GLN A 23 6.08 -18.15 0.74
CA GLN A 23 4.91 -17.35 0.38
C GLN A 23 3.89 -17.23 1.52
N CYS A 24 4.11 -17.93 2.63
CA CYS A 24 3.25 -17.86 3.81
C CYS A 24 3.69 -16.73 4.75
N LEU A 25 3.26 -15.49 4.47
CA LEU A 25 3.68 -14.32 5.27
C LEU A 25 3.20 -14.40 6.72
N GLN A 26 1.93 -14.79 6.91
CA GLN A 26 1.36 -14.96 8.25
C GLN A 26 0.40 -16.14 8.26
N GLN A 27 0.66 -17.12 9.12
CA GLN A 27 -0.29 -18.21 9.36
C GLN A 27 -1.44 -17.71 10.25
N ARG A 28 -2.68 -17.98 9.85
CA ARG A 28 -3.89 -17.72 10.65
C ARG A 28 -4.80 -18.95 10.66
N THR A 29 -5.68 -19.05 11.64
CA THR A 29 -6.73 -20.08 11.66
C THR A 29 -7.98 -19.54 10.99
N ALA A 30 -8.53 -20.29 10.02
CA ALA A 30 -9.81 -20.00 9.37
C ALA A 30 -10.78 -21.16 9.56
N TRP A 31 -12.08 -20.85 9.53
CA TRP A 31 -13.15 -21.85 9.50
C TRP A 31 -13.50 -22.16 8.05
N LEU A 32 -13.33 -23.42 7.65
CA LEU A 32 -13.57 -23.89 6.29
C LEU A 32 -14.88 -24.66 6.22
N LEU A 33 -15.70 -24.37 5.20
CA LEU A 33 -16.90 -25.15 4.86
C LEU A 33 -16.50 -26.23 3.85
N ASP A 34 -16.75 -27.49 4.18
CA ASP A 34 -16.42 -28.65 3.34
C ASP A 34 -14.94 -28.64 2.86
N GLY A 35 -14.03 -28.15 3.73
CA GLY A 35 -12.60 -28.05 3.45
C GLY A 35 -12.18 -26.93 2.48
N ALA A 36 -13.10 -26.08 2.03
CA ALA A 36 -12.82 -25.03 1.06
C ALA A 36 -12.02 -23.86 1.67
N ALA A 37 -10.80 -23.64 1.18
CA ALA A 37 -9.97 -22.46 1.46
C ALA A 37 -9.68 -21.71 0.15
N PRO A 38 -10.62 -20.87 -0.33
CA PRO A 38 -10.44 -20.15 -1.58
C PRO A 38 -9.30 -19.12 -1.47
N PRO A 39 -8.57 -18.85 -2.56
CA PRO A 39 -7.60 -17.77 -2.57
C PRO A 39 -8.30 -16.43 -2.33
N THR A 40 -7.59 -15.49 -1.71
CA THR A 40 -8.06 -14.11 -1.57
C THR A 40 -8.34 -13.52 -2.94
N LEU A 41 -9.52 -12.91 -3.07
CA LEU A 41 -9.96 -12.33 -4.34
C LEU A 41 -8.99 -11.23 -4.82
N PRO A 42 -8.83 -11.07 -6.15
CA PRO A 42 -8.06 -9.95 -6.71
C PRO A 42 -8.60 -8.61 -6.20
N GLU A 43 -7.68 -7.72 -5.85
CA GLU A 43 -8.02 -6.37 -5.40
C GLU A 43 -8.52 -5.53 -6.58
N ARG A 44 -9.72 -4.98 -6.47
CA ARG A 44 -10.30 -4.13 -7.53
C ARG A 44 -9.44 -2.88 -7.74
N GLY A 45 -8.97 -2.70 -8.98
CA GLY A 45 -8.14 -1.56 -9.37
C GLY A 45 -6.64 -1.72 -9.08
N ALA A 46 -6.21 -2.85 -8.52
CA ALA A 46 -4.79 -3.17 -8.42
C ALA A 46 -4.27 -3.71 -9.76
N ALA A 47 -3.09 -3.22 -10.18
CA ALA A 47 -2.45 -3.67 -11.41
C ALA A 47 -1.92 -5.12 -11.36
N GLN A 48 -1.67 -5.64 -10.16
CA GLN A 48 -1.14 -6.98 -9.93
C GLN A 48 -1.89 -7.65 -8.77
N GLY A 49 -1.95 -8.98 -8.79
CA GLY A 49 -2.46 -9.79 -7.68
C GLY A 49 -1.57 -9.73 -6.43
N LEU A 50 -1.89 -10.59 -5.45
CA LEU A 50 -1.10 -10.73 -4.22
C LEU A 50 0.20 -11.51 -4.46
N GLU A 51 0.20 -12.42 -5.43
CA GLU A 51 1.41 -13.11 -5.89
C GLU A 51 2.06 -12.25 -6.98
N ILE A 52 3.30 -11.81 -6.72
CA ILE A 52 4.06 -10.93 -7.61
C ILE A 52 5.42 -11.55 -7.94
N ARG A 53 6.13 -10.93 -8.87
CA ARG A 53 7.55 -11.23 -9.12
C ARG A 53 8.38 -10.01 -8.82
N VAL A 54 9.45 -10.20 -8.05
CA VAL A 54 10.43 -9.17 -7.72
C VAL A 54 11.72 -9.50 -8.45
N LEU A 55 12.27 -8.50 -9.15
CA LEU A 55 13.59 -8.58 -9.75
C LEU A 55 14.64 -8.23 -8.70
N VAL A 56 15.63 -9.11 -8.56
CA VAL A 56 16.78 -8.92 -7.67
C VAL A 56 18.08 -8.99 -8.46
N ASP A 57 19.13 -8.39 -7.92
CA ASP A 57 20.48 -8.48 -8.48
C ASP A 57 20.99 -9.94 -8.52
N ALA A 58 22.15 -10.14 -9.15
CA ALA A 58 22.77 -11.46 -9.23
C ALA A 58 22.96 -12.09 -7.84
N GLY A 59 23.29 -11.29 -6.83
CA GLY A 59 23.45 -11.73 -5.44
C GLY A 59 22.15 -12.00 -4.69
N GLY A 60 21.00 -11.52 -5.18
CA GLY A 60 19.71 -11.64 -4.48
C GLY A 60 19.62 -10.78 -3.23
N ARG A 61 20.44 -9.74 -3.13
CA ARG A 61 20.56 -8.86 -1.96
C ARG A 61 19.91 -7.50 -2.17
N GLU A 62 19.73 -7.09 -3.42
CA GLU A 62 19.16 -5.80 -3.78
C GLU A 62 18.07 -5.97 -4.82
N ARG A 63 17.02 -5.14 -4.74
CA ARG A 63 16.00 -5.03 -5.80
C ARG A 63 16.52 -4.20 -6.95
N VAL A 64 16.14 -4.57 -8.16
CA VAL A 64 16.40 -3.82 -9.39
C VAL A 64 15.09 -3.59 -10.14
N SER A 65 14.92 -2.44 -10.79
CA SER A 65 13.80 -2.22 -11.71
C SER A 65 14.02 -3.00 -13.01
N GLY A 66 12.96 -3.19 -13.81
CA GLY A 66 13.07 -3.80 -15.13
C GLY A 66 14.11 -3.11 -16.02
N ASP A 67 14.11 -1.78 -16.02
CA ASP A 67 15.03 -0.98 -16.86
C ASP A 67 16.49 -1.01 -16.36
N CYS A 68 16.71 -1.33 -15.07
CA CYS A 68 18.05 -1.55 -14.51
C CYS A 68 18.46 -3.04 -14.51
N ALA A 69 17.54 -3.96 -14.82
CA ALA A 69 17.83 -5.38 -14.75
C ALA A 69 18.89 -5.77 -15.79
N GLY A 70 20.12 -5.98 -15.32
CA GLY A 70 21.18 -6.57 -16.12
C GLY A 70 20.89 -8.05 -16.43
N PRO A 71 21.66 -8.68 -17.33
CA PRO A 71 21.43 -10.07 -17.77
C PRO A 71 21.49 -11.11 -16.65
N GLN A 72 22.13 -10.78 -15.52
CA GLN A 72 22.25 -11.66 -14.35
C GLN A 72 21.17 -11.40 -13.28
N ALA A 73 20.26 -10.45 -13.51
CA ALA A 73 19.14 -10.22 -12.61
C ALA A 73 18.24 -11.45 -12.56
N ARG A 74 17.70 -11.76 -11.39
CA ARG A 74 16.85 -12.92 -11.16
C ARG A 74 15.44 -12.46 -10.83
N SER A 75 14.45 -13.08 -11.47
CA SER A 75 13.04 -12.90 -11.12
C SER A 75 12.65 -13.96 -10.09
N ALA A 76 12.24 -13.51 -8.90
CA ALA A 76 11.86 -14.40 -7.81
C ALA A 76 10.38 -14.17 -7.42
N PRO A 77 9.63 -15.23 -7.09
CA PRO A 77 8.26 -15.09 -6.61
C PRO A 77 8.24 -14.40 -5.25
N ALA A 78 7.24 -13.57 -5.01
CA ALA A 78 6.98 -12.94 -3.73
C ALA A 78 5.48 -12.78 -3.51
N VAL A 79 5.11 -12.50 -2.27
CA VAL A 79 3.72 -12.19 -1.88
C VAL A 79 3.66 -10.77 -1.34
N ARG A 80 2.72 -9.98 -1.83
CA ARG A 80 2.43 -8.64 -1.30
C ARG A 80 1.16 -8.64 -0.48
N TRP A 81 1.15 -7.76 0.52
CA TRP A 81 -0.09 -7.39 1.19
C TRP A 81 -1.01 -6.60 0.23
N PRO A 82 -2.35 -6.73 0.39
CA PRO A 82 -3.32 -5.92 -0.34
C PRO A 82 -2.93 -4.45 -0.29
N GLN A 83 -3.03 -3.72 -1.41
CA GLN A 83 -2.56 -2.34 -1.55
C GLN A 83 -3.13 -1.45 -0.45
N LEU A 84 -4.43 -1.62 -0.14
CA LEU A 84 -5.06 -0.91 0.95
C LEU A 84 -4.43 -1.21 2.30
N LEU A 85 -3.99 -2.43 2.58
CA LEU A 85 -3.38 -2.75 3.86
C LEU A 85 -1.95 -2.22 4.00
N GLN A 86 -1.21 -2.04 2.90
CA GLN A 86 0.23 -1.71 2.92
C GLN A 86 0.63 -0.55 3.87
N PRO A 87 -0.14 0.56 3.98
CA PRO A 87 0.01 1.59 5.00
C PRO A 87 0.19 1.12 6.44
N TRP A 88 -0.52 0.07 6.81
CA TRP A 88 -0.60 -0.45 8.17
C TRP A 88 0.27 -1.69 8.41
N ILE A 89 0.97 -2.17 7.37
CA ILE A 89 1.86 -3.33 7.47
C ILE A 89 3.27 -2.88 7.84
N GLU A 90 3.72 -3.36 9.00
CA GLU A 90 5.09 -3.14 9.48
C GLU A 90 6.11 -3.77 8.54
N THR A 91 7.30 -3.19 8.43
CA THR A 91 8.35 -3.68 7.54
C THR A 91 8.65 -5.16 7.79
N ALA A 92 8.67 -5.62 9.05
CA ALA A 92 8.95 -7.02 9.40
C ALA A 92 7.89 -8.01 8.89
N GLN A 93 6.65 -7.56 8.69
CA GLN A 93 5.54 -8.39 8.21
C GLN A 93 5.49 -8.52 6.68
N ARG A 94 6.26 -7.69 5.96
CA ARG A 94 6.35 -7.74 4.48
C ARG A 94 7.20 -8.93 4.03
N HIS A 95 7.01 -9.37 2.79
CA HIS A 95 7.82 -10.45 2.23
C HIS A 95 9.32 -10.10 2.24
N PRO A 96 10.23 -11.06 2.53
CA PRO A 96 11.67 -10.80 2.58
C PRO A 96 12.23 -10.05 1.36
N LEU A 97 11.81 -10.43 0.15
CA LEU A 97 12.24 -9.77 -1.08
C LEU A 97 11.74 -8.32 -1.21
N GLU A 98 10.58 -7.97 -0.63
CA GLU A 98 10.09 -6.58 -0.62
C GLU A 98 10.89 -5.69 0.34
N ARG A 99 11.51 -6.29 1.36
CA ARG A 99 12.31 -5.60 2.38
C ARG A 99 13.72 -5.31 1.91
N LEU A 100 14.19 -5.98 0.85
CA LEU A 100 15.52 -5.74 0.29
C LEU A 100 15.66 -4.27 -0.14
N PRO A 101 16.83 -3.64 0.08
CA PRO A 101 17.09 -2.30 -0.43
C PRO A 101 17.05 -2.31 -1.96
N TRP A 102 16.77 -1.16 -2.55
CA TRP A 102 16.98 -0.98 -3.99
C TRP A 102 18.46 -0.81 -4.27
N LYS A 103 18.95 -1.41 -5.34
CA LYS A 103 20.29 -1.12 -5.86
C LYS A 103 20.39 0.37 -6.19
N ALA A 104 21.50 1.00 -5.84
CA ALA A 104 21.69 2.44 -6.04
C ALA A 104 21.43 2.85 -7.50
N GLY A 105 20.63 3.89 -7.71
CA GLY A 105 20.22 4.36 -9.05
C GLY A 105 19.22 3.45 -9.79
N CYS A 106 18.85 2.31 -9.21
CA CYS A 106 17.96 1.30 -9.81
C CYS A 106 16.60 1.21 -9.15
N ARG A 107 16.30 2.16 -8.26
CA ARG A 107 14.93 2.46 -7.84
C ARG A 107 14.22 3.16 -9.01
N GLY A 108 13.98 2.40 -10.08
CA GLY A 108 13.28 2.90 -11.26
C GLY A 108 11.78 2.98 -11.00
N GLU A 109 11.17 3.99 -11.60
CA GLU A 109 9.74 4.37 -11.62
C GLU A 109 8.78 3.26 -12.10
N ALA A 110 9.28 2.04 -12.33
CA ALA A 110 8.58 0.91 -12.94
C ALA A 110 7.97 -0.04 -11.88
N GLN A 111 6.86 0.36 -11.27
CA GLN A 111 5.81 -0.57 -10.80
C GLN A 111 4.41 0.00 -11.07
N GLY A 112 4.23 0.69 -12.20
CA GLY A 112 2.94 1.14 -12.69
C GLY A 112 2.50 0.24 -13.81
N GLY A 113 1.67 -0.77 -13.52
CA GLY A 113 0.79 -1.26 -14.57
C GLY A 113 -0.09 -0.11 -15.07
N PRO A 114 -0.63 -0.20 -16.29
CA PRO A 114 -1.45 0.87 -16.87
C PRO A 114 -2.59 1.21 -15.90
N SER A 115 -2.64 2.47 -15.47
CA SER A 115 -3.73 3.06 -14.68
C SER A 115 -3.87 2.58 -13.22
N ALA A 116 -2.80 2.61 -12.42
CA ALA A 116 -2.99 2.66 -10.96
C ALA A 116 -3.71 3.97 -10.59
N ARG A 117 -5.02 3.91 -10.33
CA ARG A 117 -5.79 5.08 -9.86
C ARG A 117 -5.22 5.50 -8.50
N LEU A 118 -4.80 6.75 -8.38
CA LEU A 118 -4.31 7.28 -7.11
C LEU A 118 -5.38 7.15 -6.02
N ARG A 119 -4.98 6.73 -4.83
CA ARG A 119 -5.88 6.65 -3.66
C ARG A 119 -5.23 7.20 -2.41
N ILE A 120 -5.89 8.17 -1.80
CA ILE A 120 -5.55 8.69 -0.47
C ILE A 120 -6.05 7.67 0.57
N VAL A 121 -5.19 7.32 1.54
CA VAL A 121 -5.47 6.40 2.63
C VAL A 121 -5.24 7.11 3.97
N GLY A 122 -6.07 6.77 4.95
CA GLY A 122 -6.09 7.41 6.28
C GLY A 122 -7.22 8.43 6.44
N LEU A 123 -7.96 8.73 5.37
CA LEU A 123 -9.15 9.59 5.38
C LEU A 123 -10.13 9.16 4.29
N GLU A 124 -11.39 8.94 4.66
CA GLU A 124 -12.46 8.58 3.72
C GLU A 124 -13.34 9.80 3.37
N PRO A 125 -13.91 9.86 2.15
CA PRO A 125 -14.79 10.95 1.74
C PRO A 125 -15.99 11.14 2.67
N GLY A 126 -16.30 12.39 3.03
CA GLY A 126 -17.42 12.76 3.90
C GLY A 126 -17.13 12.61 5.40
N THR A 127 -15.92 12.17 5.79
CA THR A 127 -15.51 12.12 7.20
C THR A 127 -15.59 13.50 7.86
N VAL A 128 -16.11 13.55 9.09
CA VAL A 128 -16.05 14.74 9.95
C VAL A 128 -14.94 14.56 10.99
N LEU A 129 -13.88 15.35 10.89
CA LEU A 129 -12.77 15.34 11.84
C LEU A 129 -13.05 16.30 13.01
N ARG A 130 -12.75 15.84 14.23
CA ARG A 130 -12.81 16.63 15.46
C ARG A 130 -11.54 16.43 16.27
N PRO A 131 -11.04 17.45 16.99
CA PRO A 131 -9.95 17.26 17.92
C PRO A 131 -10.32 16.27 19.03
N THR A 132 -9.32 15.54 19.52
CA THR A 132 -9.48 14.74 20.74
C THR A 132 -9.86 15.65 21.92
N PRO A 133 -10.74 15.24 22.85
CA PRO A 133 -11.08 16.06 24.02
C PRO A 133 -9.82 16.59 24.74
N GLY A 134 -9.79 17.90 25.00
CA GLY A 134 -8.64 18.58 25.60
C GLY A 134 -7.52 18.97 24.63
N ARG A 135 -7.65 18.72 23.33
CA ARG A 135 -6.74 19.22 22.28
C ARG A 135 -7.44 20.21 21.36
N GLN A 136 -6.68 21.12 20.78
CA GLN A 136 -7.15 22.09 19.78
C GLN A 136 -6.54 21.87 18.39
N GLN A 137 -6.00 20.67 18.14
CA GLN A 137 -5.35 20.35 16.88
C GLN A 137 -5.68 18.92 16.46
N ILE A 138 -5.85 18.73 15.15
CA ILE A 138 -5.98 17.43 14.52
C ILE A 138 -4.65 17.13 13.82
N ARG A 139 -4.13 15.91 14.00
CA ARG A 139 -2.94 15.41 13.30
C ARG A 139 -3.27 14.05 12.73
N LEU A 140 -3.39 13.95 11.42
CA LEU A 140 -3.84 12.74 10.73
C LEU A 140 -2.77 12.29 9.71
N PRO A 141 -2.07 11.17 9.92
CA PRO A 141 -1.14 10.65 8.94
C PRO A 141 -1.91 10.07 7.74
N LEU A 142 -1.56 10.51 6.55
CA LEU A 142 -2.15 10.09 5.28
C LEU A 142 -1.09 9.50 4.36
N GLN A 143 -1.46 8.51 3.58
CA GLN A 143 -0.61 7.95 2.53
C GLN A 143 -1.30 7.99 1.18
N LEU A 144 -0.50 8.01 0.11
CA LEU A 144 -0.98 7.96 -1.25
C LEU A 144 -0.52 6.66 -1.90
N LEU A 145 -1.48 5.90 -2.41
CA LEU A 145 -1.24 4.65 -3.12
C LEU A 145 -1.33 4.88 -4.62
N GLY A 146 -0.49 4.19 -5.38
CA GLY A 146 -0.45 4.25 -6.85
C GLY A 146 0.33 5.43 -7.44
N ALA A 147 0.93 6.28 -6.59
CA ALA A 147 1.70 7.43 -7.04
C ALA A 147 3.07 7.05 -7.58
N HIS A 148 3.51 7.79 -8.60
CA HIS A 148 4.83 7.68 -9.21
C HIS A 148 5.55 9.02 -9.17
N GLY A 149 6.83 9.00 -8.78
CA GLY A 149 7.63 10.22 -8.62
C GLY A 149 7.18 11.07 -7.42
N SER A 150 7.43 12.38 -7.49
CA SER A 150 7.06 13.30 -6.42
C SER A 150 5.55 13.44 -6.27
N VAL A 151 5.12 13.84 -5.07
CA VAL A 151 3.70 14.04 -4.73
C VAL A 151 3.49 15.42 -4.11
N ALA A 152 2.64 16.22 -4.75
CA ALA A 152 2.11 17.46 -4.19
C ALA A 152 0.79 17.21 -3.47
N TRP A 153 0.69 17.70 -2.23
CA TRP A 153 -0.54 17.66 -1.44
C TRP A 153 -1.14 19.05 -1.33
N LEU A 154 -2.40 19.19 -1.72
CA LEU A 154 -3.12 20.45 -1.71
C LEU A 154 -4.36 20.36 -0.84
N LEU A 155 -4.54 21.34 0.04
CA LEU A 155 -5.75 21.54 0.83
C LEU A 155 -6.46 22.78 0.31
N ASP A 156 -7.68 22.61 -0.19
CA ASP A 156 -8.46 23.67 -0.85
C ASP A 156 -7.68 24.38 -1.98
N GLY A 157 -6.83 23.63 -2.69
CA GLY A 157 -5.99 24.15 -3.77
C GLY A 157 -4.69 24.83 -3.31
N GLN A 158 -4.41 24.91 -2.02
CA GLN A 158 -3.15 25.43 -1.48
C GLN A 158 -2.18 24.29 -1.19
N LEU A 159 -0.92 24.40 -1.64
CA LEU A 159 0.11 23.40 -1.36
C LEU A 159 0.40 23.35 0.15
N ILE A 160 0.19 22.19 0.77
CA ILE A 160 0.44 21.96 2.21
C ILE A 160 1.62 21.04 2.48
N ALA A 161 2.01 20.20 1.51
CA ALA A 161 3.18 19.35 1.63
C ALA A 161 3.67 18.92 0.24
N TRP A 162 4.97 18.65 0.15
CA TRP A 162 5.63 18.05 -1.00
C TRP A 162 6.44 16.84 -0.53
N GLN A 163 6.36 15.74 -1.28
CA GLN A 163 7.15 14.54 -1.05
C GLN A 163 7.97 14.24 -2.30
N GLU A 164 9.29 14.12 -2.18
CA GLU A 164 10.20 13.75 -3.28
C GLU A 164 9.94 12.33 -3.79
N ALA A 165 9.46 11.44 -2.93
CA ALA A 165 9.10 10.07 -3.27
C ALA A 165 7.91 9.60 -2.43
N PRO A 166 7.05 8.71 -2.96
CA PRO A 166 5.93 8.17 -2.23
C PRO A 166 6.41 7.10 -1.24
N GLY A 167 5.63 6.89 -0.17
CA GLY A 167 5.82 5.79 0.79
C GLY A 167 5.80 6.22 2.25
N SER A 168 6.25 7.45 2.55
CA SER A 168 6.13 8.03 3.89
C SER A 168 4.74 8.63 4.10
N PRO A 169 4.18 8.58 5.32
CA PRO A 169 2.95 9.31 5.62
C PRO A 169 3.16 10.84 5.57
N MET A 170 2.21 11.55 4.96
CA MET A 170 2.05 13.00 5.07
C MET A 170 1.14 13.32 6.25
N LEU A 171 1.52 14.27 7.10
CA LEU A 171 0.73 14.65 8.27
C LEU A 171 -0.24 15.78 7.94
N LEU A 172 -1.53 15.47 7.79
CA LEU A 172 -2.59 16.47 7.62
C LEU A 172 -2.88 17.15 8.97
N GLN A 173 -2.82 18.49 8.98
CA GLN A 173 -3.08 19.33 10.15
C GLN A 173 -4.01 20.50 9.77
N PRO A 174 -5.32 20.27 9.65
CA PRO A 174 -6.25 21.33 9.27
C PRO A 174 -6.30 22.40 10.37
N GLN A 175 -6.36 23.67 9.94
CA GLN A 175 -6.32 24.84 10.84
C GLN A 175 -7.66 25.57 10.93
N ARG A 176 -8.67 25.13 10.17
CA ARG A 176 -9.98 25.80 10.08
C ARG A 176 -11.09 24.78 10.18
N ASN A 177 -12.22 25.18 10.76
CA ASN A 177 -13.47 24.43 10.70
C ASN A 177 -14.14 24.60 9.32
N GLY A 178 -15.02 23.68 8.95
CA GLY A 178 -15.77 23.68 7.69
C GLY A 178 -15.39 22.56 6.72
N GLU A 179 -16.09 22.53 5.58
CA GLU A 179 -15.81 21.63 4.46
C GLU A 179 -14.46 21.97 3.81
N GLN A 180 -13.67 20.93 3.54
CA GLN A 180 -12.35 21.04 2.93
C GLN A 180 -12.15 19.94 1.90
N GLN A 181 -11.31 20.23 0.92
CA GLN A 181 -10.96 19.33 -0.17
C GLN A 181 -9.47 19.03 -0.15
N LEU A 182 -9.12 17.76 0.03
CA LEU A 182 -7.75 17.29 -0.09
C LEU A 182 -7.52 16.75 -1.50
N THR A 183 -6.47 17.20 -2.16
CA THR A 183 -6.00 16.69 -3.45
C THR A 183 -4.56 16.23 -3.32
N ALA A 184 -4.23 15.08 -3.87
CA ALA A 184 -2.87 14.61 -4.02
C ALA A 184 -2.58 14.41 -5.51
N LEU A 185 -1.49 15.00 -6.01
CA LEU A 185 -1.10 15.03 -7.41
C LEU A 185 0.31 14.43 -7.54
N ASP A 186 0.49 13.47 -8.43
CA ASP A 186 1.82 12.88 -8.71
C ASP A 186 2.57 13.61 -9.84
N ALA A 187 3.84 13.26 -10.04
CA ALA A 187 4.70 13.87 -11.07
C ALA A 187 4.21 13.63 -12.51
N GLN A 188 3.31 12.67 -12.72
CA GLN A 188 2.74 12.33 -14.02
C GLN A 188 1.42 13.07 -14.29
N GLY A 189 0.95 13.88 -13.34
CA GLY A 189 -0.29 14.63 -13.45
C GLY A 189 -1.54 13.84 -13.07
N HIS A 190 -1.40 12.61 -12.56
CA HIS A 190 -2.53 11.88 -11.99
C HIS A 190 -2.89 12.47 -10.63
N TYR A 191 -4.17 12.48 -10.29
CA TYR A 191 -4.61 13.01 -8.99
C TYR A 191 -5.67 12.14 -8.31
N ALA A 192 -5.63 12.15 -6.97
CA ALA A 192 -6.71 11.69 -6.10
C ALA A 192 -7.30 12.90 -5.36
N ARG A 193 -8.63 12.89 -5.16
CA ARG A 193 -9.33 13.97 -4.47
C ARG A 193 -10.44 13.42 -3.59
N LEU A 194 -10.57 13.97 -2.40
CA LEU A 194 -11.68 13.71 -1.49
C LEU A 194 -12.12 15.00 -0.78
N ARG A 195 -13.34 14.98 -0.24
CA ARG A 195 -13.87 16.05 0.61
C ARG A 195 -14.09 15.51 2.02
N PHE A 196 -13.88 16.36 3.02
CA PHE A 196 -14.08 16.06 4.43
C PHE A 196 -14.44 17.35 5.17
N ALA A 197 -14.99 17.25 6.37
CA ALA A 197 -15.32 18.40 7.20
C ALA A 197 -14.47 18.43 8.46
N VAL A 198 -14.20 19.62 8.98
CA VAL A 198 -13.54 19.82 10.28
C VAL A 198 -14.48 20.58 11.21
N GLN A 199 -14.59 20.12 12.46
CA GLN A 199 -15.44 20.73 13.47
C GLN A 199 -14.73 20.75 14.83
N GLY A 200 -14.96 21.82 15.60
CA GLY A 200 -14.49 21.91 16.98
C GLY A 200 -13.00 22.12 17.16
N LEU A 201 -12.29 22.60 16.11
CA LEU A 201 -11.01 23.33 16.31
C LEU A 201 -11.26 24.62 17.09
#